data_AF-A0A1F8TS26-F1
#
_entry.id   AF-A0A1F8TS26-F1
#
_cell.length_a   1.000
_cell.length_b   1.000
_cell.length_c   1.000
_cell.angle_alpha   90.00
_cell.angle_beta   90.00
_cell.angle_gamma   90.00
#
_symmetry.space_group_name_H-M   'P 1'
#
loop_
_entity.id
_entity.type
_entity.pdbx_description
1 polymer ?
#
loop_
_entity_poly.entity_id
_entity_poly.type
_entity_poly.pdbx_seq_one_letter_code
_entity_poly.pdbx_strand_id
1 'polypeptide(L)'
;MFVGMPIISAVQTQRRKLKYLPPKISIEGHGIKRGLTAVEAAILMEQPLDKVMTMMLFGVIKKGAAQVVTRDPLELSFAKEQPPELHQYERDFLKAFGETKAPARRDLLQGMTITLVRSVSDKMKGFSRKESVEYYKAIMEKAWTQVEADGTPEVKSQKFDENLEWTMLDKDYDDRTRRTFTGPVYVPMWWGGYDPTYSSRPSTPSSSGKSLTSARPVSVPTSGGSRALPGADFAASVVGGVQNFSSKVVGNVSDFTRRVTGVTNPPPKPTSSGRSGGSSSGGHSCACACACAGCACACAGGGR
;
A
#
# COMPACT_ATOMS: atom_id res chain seq x y z
N MET A 1 38.29 -3.69 -8.24
CA MET A 1 37.17 -2.97 -7.60
C MET A 1 35.85 -3.48 -8.16
N PHE A 2 35.17 -4.40 -7.47
CA PHE A 2 33.85 -4.95 -7.86
C PHE A 2 32.77 -4.52 -6.85
N VAL A 3 32.59 -3.21 -6.66
CA VAL A 3 31.62 -2.67 -5.68
C VAL A 3 30.26 -2.35 -6.34
N GLY A 4 30.16 -2.36 -7.67
CA GLY A 4 28.92 -1.96 -8.40
C GLY A 4 27.87 -3.06 -8.61
N MET A 5 28.26 -4.32 -8.83
CA MET A 5 27.32 -5.41 -9.12
C MET A 5 26.31 -5.75 -8.00
N PRO A 6 26.68 -5.79 -6.70
CA PRO A 6 25.70 -6.10 -5.65
C PRO A 6 24.65 -4.99 -5.49
N ILE A 7 25.04 -3.73 -5.69
CA ILE A 7 24.13 -2.57 -5.56
C ILE A 7 23.09 -2.57 -6.70
N ILE A 8 23.52 -2.83 -7.95
CA ILE A 8 22.61 -2.88 -9.10
C ILE A 8 21.59 -4.03 -8.96
N SER A 9 22.03 -5.19 -8.48
CA SER A 9 21.16 -6.34 -8.22
C SER A 9 20.13 -6.05 -7.11
N ALA A 10 20.55 -5.37 -6.03
CA ALA A 10 19.66 -4.95 -4.95
C ALA A 10 18.58 -3.97 -5.43
N VAL A 11 18.97 -2.96 -6.23
CA VAL A 11 18.03 -1.96 -6.79
C VAL A 11 17.04 -2.61 -7.76
N GLN A 12 17.49 -3.51 -8.65
CA GLN A 12 16.59 -4.23 -9.56
C GLN A 12 15.60 -5.13 -8.81
N THR A 13 16.07 -5.81 -7.75
CA THR A 13 15.21 -6.66 -6.93
C THR A 13 14.15 -5.85 -6.19
N GLN A 14 14.50 -4.68 -5.65
CA GLN A 14 13.51 -3.78 -5.04
C GLN A 14 12.50 -3.23 -6.06
N ARG A 15 12.96 -2.82 -7.25
CA ARG A 15 12.04 -2.36 -8.32
C ARG A 15 11.08 -3.47 -8.78
N ARG A 16 11.48 -4.73 -8.71
CA ARG A 16 10.62 -5.88 -9.05
C ARG A 16 9.56 -6.15 -7.99
N LYS A 17 9.87 -5.92 -6.71
CA LYS A 17 8.90 -6.07 -5.61
C LYS A 17 7.70 -5.15 -5.74
N LEU A 18 7.87 -3.98 -6.39
CA LEU A 18 6.77 -3.05 -6.66
C LEU A 18 5.96 -3.42 -7.92
N LYS A 19 6.45 -4.32 -8.79
CA LYS A 19 5.76 -4.66 -10.05
C LYS A 19 4.69 -5.72 -9.81
N TYR A 20 3.50 -5.31 -9.35
CA TYR A 20 2.40 -6.23 -9.06
C TYR A 20 1.60 -6.63 -10.30
N LEU A 21 1.54 -5.75 -11.30
CA LEU A 21 0.78 -5.96 -12.53
C LEU A 21 1.70 -6.52 -13.63
N PRO A 22 1.25 -7.53 -14.41
CA PRO A 22 2.02 -8.02 -15.53
C PRO A 22 2.18 -6.90 -16.58
N PRO A 23 3.33 -6.83 -17.29
CA PRO A 23 3.52 -5.88 -18.37
C PRO A 23 2.57 -6.24 -19.53
N LYS A 24 1.45 -5.54 -19.63
CA LYS A 24 0.53 -5.66 -20.76
C LYS A 24 0.83 -4.53 -21.74
N ILE A 25 0.95 -4.90 -23.02
CA ILE A 25 1.11 -3.94 -24.11
C ILE A 25 -0.12 -3.04 -24.09
N SER A 26 0.10 -1.75 -23.84
CA SER A 26 -0.96 -0.75 -23.87
C SER A 26 -1.33 -0.55 -25.33
N ILE A 27 -2.58 -0.83 -25.68
CA ILE A 27 -3.11 -0.49 -27.00
C ILE A 27 -3.51 0.98 -26.90
N GLU A 28 -2.71 1.85 -27.51
CA GLU A 28 -2.98 3.30 -27.56
C GLU A 28 -4.41 3.53 -28.10
N GLY A 29 -5.21 4.36 -27.40
CA GLY A 29 -6.59 4.70 -27.79
C GLY A 29 -7.73 4.20 -26.87
N HIS A 30 -7.43 3.48 -25.78
CA HIS A 30 -8.45 2.86 -24.91
C HIS A 30 -8.93 3.72 -23.72
N GLY A 31 -8.45 4.96 -23.59
CA GLY A 31 -8.87 5.91 -22.56
C GLY A 31 -8.50 5.52 -21.12
N ILE A 32 -8.98 6.34 -20.18
CA ILE A 32 -8.67 6.22 -18.74
C ILE A 32 -9.69 5.38 -17.98
N LYS A 33 -9.19 4.52 -17.08
CA LYS A 33 -10.05 3.81 -16.14
C LYS A 33 -10.43 4.73 -14.98
N ARG A 34 -11.68 5.22 -14.97
CA ARG A 34 -12.28 5.97 -13.86
C ARG A 34 -12.93 5.03 -12.83
N GLY A 35 -13.13 5.55 -11.62
CA GLY A 35 -13.88 4.88 -10.55
C GLY A 35 -13.10 3.83 -9.74
N LEU A 36 -11.77 3.84 -9.78
CA LEU A 36 -10.97 3.10 -8.80
C LEU A 36 -11.00 3.86 -7.46
N THR A 37 -11.05 3.11 -6.36
CA THR A 37 -10.84 3.68 -5.02
C THR A 37 -9.38 4.11 -4.85
N ALA A 38 -9.07 4.92 -3.83
CA ALA A 38 -7.69 5.32 -3.56
C ALA A 38 -6.76 4.12 -3.29
N VAL A 39 -7.27 3.08 -2.63
CA VAL A 39 -6.54 1.82 -2.38
C VAL A 39 -6.29 1.06 -3.70
N GLU A 40 -7.28 1.00 -4.59
CA GLU A 40 -7.11 0.39 -5.92
C GLU A 40 -6.14 1.18 -6.80
N ALA A 41 -6.19 2.51 -6.74
CA ALA A 41 -5.24 3.39 -7.40
C ALA A 41 -3.81 3.19 -6.86
N ALA A 42 -3.66 2.94 -5.54
CA ALA A 42 -2.36 2.62 -4.93
C ALA A 42 -1.74 1.34 -5.53
N ILE A 43 -2.55 0.31 -5.76
CA ILE A 43 -2.10 -0.91 -6.46
C ILE A 43 -1.74 -0.63 -7.91
N LEU A 44 -2.56 0.14 -8.64
CA LEU A 44 -2.30 0.52 -10.02
C LEU A 44 -0.97 1.30 -10.16
N MET A 45 -0.71 2.19 -9.20
CA MET A 45 0.49 3.00 -9.07
C MET A 45 1.66 2.26 -8.41
N GLU A 46 1.51 0.95 -8.16
CA GLU A 46 2.58 0.09 -7.65
C GLU A 46 3.20 0.60 -6.33
N GLN A 47 2.34 1.14 -5.44
CA GLN A 47 2.76 1.59 -4.12
C GLN A 47 3.23 0.41 -3.25
N PRO A 48 4.10 0.66 -2.25
CA PRO A 48 4.47 -0.35 -1.26
C PRO A 48 3.24 -0.98 -0.57
N LEU A 49 3.19 -2.30 -0.41
CA LEU A 49 2.01 -2.99 0.12
C LEU A 49 1.69 -2.63 1.57
N ASP A 50 2.70 -2.33 2.38
CA ASP A 50 2.53 -1.83 3.75
C ASP A 50 1.78 -0.50 3.79
N LYS A 51 2.08 0.40 2.85
CA LYS A 51 1.34 1.64 2.67
C LYS A 51 -0.11 1.36 2.24
N VAL A 52 -0.32 0.47 1.26
CA VAL A 52 -1.67 0.08 0.81
C VAL A 52 -2.50 -0.47 1.96
N MET A 53 -1.92 -1.33 2.80
CA MET A 53 -2.60 -1.90 3.97
C MET A 53 -2.92 -0.84 5.02
N THR A 54 -2.03 0.13 5.20
CA THR A 54 -2.29 1.24 6.13
C THR A 54 -3.43 2.13 5.62
N MET A 55 -3.50 2.37 4.31
CA MET A 55 -4.66 3.06 3.71
C MET A 55 -5.96 2.29 3.95
N MET A 56 -5.94 0.95 3.85
CA MET A 56 -7.12 0.13 4.19
C MET A 56 -7.51 0.28 5.67
N LEU A 57 -6.53 0.25 6.58
CA LEU A 57 -6.79 0.44 8.01
C LEU A 57 -7.49 1.77 8.27
N PHE A 58 -6.97 2.86 7.70
CA PHE A 58 -7.58 4.18 7.85
C PHE A 58 -8.97 4.25 7.21
N GLY A 59 -9.19 3.66 6.03
CA GLY A 59 -10.51 3.59 5.40
C GLY A 59 -11.54 2.86 6.28
N VAL A 60 -11.16 1.72 6.86
CA VAL A 60 -12.01 0.94 7.77
C VAL A 60 -12.35 1.70 9.05
N ILE A 61 -11.38 2.40 9.65
CA ILE A 61 -11.59 3.22 10.86
C ILE A 61 -12.46 4.43 10.54
N LYS A 62 -12.18 5.12 9.43
CA LYS A 62 -12.96 6.28 8.96
C LYS A 62 -14.43 5.91 8.72
N LYS A 63 -14.69 4.71 8.18
CA LYS A 63 -16.04 4.17 8.00
C LYS A 63 -16.68 3.66 9.30
N GLY A 64 -15.96 3.67 10.42
CA GLY A 64 -16.47 3.22 11.72
C GLY A 64 -16.59 1.70 11.86
N ALA A 65 -15.98 0.91 10.96
CA ALA A 65 -16.08 -0.55 10.98
C ALA A 65 -15.11 -1.21 11.98
N ALA A 66 -14.02 -0.52 12.34
CA ALA A 66 -13.09 -0.95 13.37
C ALA A 66 -12.51 0.22 14.17
N GLN A 67 -11.98 -0.10 15.35
CA GLN A 67 -11.25 0.81 16.22
C GLN A 67 -9.98 0.13 16.72
N VAL A 68 -8.87 0.85 16.81
CA VAL A 68 -7.59 0.39 17.36
C VAL A 68 -7.69 0.35 18.88
N VAL A 69 -7.60 -0.83 19.46
CA VAL A 69 -7.57 -1.05 20.91
C VAL A 69 -6.15 -0.85 21.43
N THR A 70 -5.21 -1.55 20.81
CA THR A 70 -3.79 -1.53 21.17
C THR A 70 -2.96 -1.28 19.91
N ARG A 71 -1.91 -0.46 20.01
CA ARG A 71 -1.00 -0.17 18.89
C ARG A 71 0.17 -1.16 18.79
N ASP A 72 0.60 -1.72 19.92
CA ASP A 72 1.65 -2.75 19.99
C ASP A 72 1.30 -3.81 21.04
N PRO A 73 0.83 -5.00 20.64
CA PRO A 73 0.53 -5.43 19.27
C PRO A 73 -0.69 -4.71 18.69
N LEU A 74 -0.77 -4.58 17.36
CA LEU A 74 -1.93 -3.96 16.71
C LEU A 74 -3.17 -4.84 16.88
N GLU A 75 -4.12 -4.37 17.68
CA GLU A 75 -5.38 -5.05 17.95
C GLU A 75 -6.56 -4.16 17.55
N LEU A 76 -7.53 -4.76 16.86
CA LEU A 76 -8.72 -4.07 16.37
C LEU A 76 -9.96 -4.60 17.08
N SER A 77 -10.80 -3.67 17.54
CA SER A 77 -12.18 -3.92 17.93
C SER A 77 -13.07 -3.69 16.73
N PHE A 78 -14.04 -4.57 16.51
CA PHE A 78 -14.96 -4.51 15.38
C PHE A 78 -16.29 -3.92 15.81
N ALA A 79 -16.90 -3.11 14.92
CA ALA A 79 -18.27 -2.66 15.13
C ALA A 79 -19.24 -3.86 15.14
N LYS A 80 -20.27 -3.79 16.00
CA LYS A 80 -21.31 -4.83 16.10
C LYS A 80 -22.08 -5.00 14.79
N GLU A 81 -22.32 -3.88 14.11
CA GLU A 81 -22.94 -3.83 12.79
C GLU A 81 -21.93 -3.25 11.81
N GLN A 82 -21.62 -4.02 10.76
CA GLN A 82 -20.70 -3.56 9.74
C GLN A 82 -21.40 -2.57 8.81
N PRO A 83 -20.79 -1.41 8.52
CA PRO A 83 -21.33 -0.46 7.55
C PRO A 83 -21.54 -1.12 6.17
N PRO A 84 -22.66 -0.84 5.49
CA PRO A 84 -22.93 -1.44 4.17
C PRO A 84 -21.95 -0.96 3.08
N GLU A 85 -21.29 0.19 3.27
CA GLU A 85 -20.36 0.81 2.30
C GLU A 85 -18.92 0.25 2.33
N LEU A 86 -18.70 -0.87 3.01
CA LEU A 86 -17.39 -1.54 2.98
C LEU A 86 -17.12 -2.14 1.60
N HIS A 87 -15.90 -1.97 1.11
CA HIS A 87 -15.43 -2.67 -0.09
C HIS A 87 -15.05 -4.11 0.26
N GLN A 88 -14.97 -4.97 -0.76
CA GLN A 88 -14.64 -6.38 -0.55
C GLN A 88 -13.28 -6.57 0.12
N TYR A 89 -12.26 -5.82 -0.31
CA TYR A 89 -10.94 -5.87 0.30
C TYR A 89 -10.94 -5.40 1.76
N GLU A 90 -11.84 -4.50 2.16
CA GLU A 90 -11.98 -4.04 3.55
C GLU A 90 -12.63 -5.10 4.42
N ARG A 91 -13.66 -5.81 3.91
CA ARG A 91 -14.23 -6.97 4.60
C ARG A 91 -13.21 -8.09 4.78
N ASP A 92 -12.44 -8.38 3.74
CA ASP A 92 -11.40 -9.40 3.79
C ASP A 92 -10.26 -9.01 4.75
N PHE A 93 -9.94 -7.71 4.83
CA PHE A 93 -9.01 -7.15 5.81
C PHE A 93 -9.54 -7.34 7.24
N LEU A 94 -10.79 -6.97 7.51
CA LEU A 94 -11.44 -7.16 8.82
C LEU A 94 -11.45 -8.64 9.23
N LYS A 95 -11.79 -9.52 8.29
CA LYS A 95 -11.75 -10.98 8.50
C LYS A 95 -10.36 -11.47 8.88
N ALA A 96 -9.31 -10.94 8.25
CA ALA A 96 -7.94 -11.30 8.59
C ALA A 96 -7.56 -10.86 10.00
N PHE A 97 -8.02 -9.69 10.44
CA PHE A 97 -7.78 -9.21 11.81
C PHE A 97 -8.65 -9.89 12.88
N GLY A 98 -9.73 -10.57 12.47
CA GLY A 98 -10.47 -11.49 13.35
C GLY A 98 -9.69 -12.76 13.70
N GLU A 99 -8.60 -13.05 12.98
CA GLU A 99 -7.72 -14.19 13.27
C GLU A 99 -6.67 -13.83 14.33
N THR A 100 -6.64 -14.65 15.39
CA THR A 100 -5.74 -14.47 16.54
C THR A 100 -4.33 -14.94 16.22
N LYS A 101 -4.18 -15.98 15.39
CA LYS A 101 -2.88 -16.56 15.05
C LYS A 101 -2.18 -15.72 13.98
N ALA A 102 -1.04 -15.12 14.34
CA ALA A 102 -0.26 -14.26 13.44
C ALA A 102 0.08 -14.90 12.08
N PRO A 103 0.48 -16.19 11.97
CA PRO A 103 0.72 -16.82 10.66
C PRO A 103 -0.54 -16.90 9.79
N ALA A 104 -1.66 -17.34 10.36
CA ALA A 104 -2.93 -17.47 9.65
C ALA A 104 -3.47 -16.10 9.21
N ARG A 105 -3.34 -15.07 10.05
CA ARG A 105 -3.63 -13.68 9.68
C ARG A 105 -2.80 -13.21 8.50
N ARG A 106 -1.49 -13.50 8.49
CA ARG A 106 -0.59 -13.12 7.37
C ARG A 106 -0.97 -13.81 6.07
N ASP A 107 -1.45 -15.06 6.12
CA ASP A 107 -1.88 -15.78 4.92
C ASP A 107 -3.22 -15.24 4.38
N LEU A 108 -4.16 -14.87 5.26
CA LEU A 108 -5.39 -14.18 4.87
C LEU A 108 -5.10 -12.81 4.24
N LEU A 109 -4.18 -12.04 4.81
CA LEU A 109 -3.75 -10.75 4.24
C LEU A 109 -3.08 -10.91 2.87
N GLN A 110 -2.26 -11.95 2.67
CA GLN A 110 -1.69 -12.29 1.36
C GLN A 110 -2.78 -12.61 0.35
N GLY A 111 -3.72 -13.48 0.70
CA GLY A 111 -4.84 -13.87 -0.16
C GLY A 111 -5.70 -12.68 -0.58
N MET A 112 -6.04 -11.81 0.37
CA MET A 112 -6.79 -10.57 0.12
C MET A 112 -6.02 -9.63 -0.83
N THR A 113 -4.72 -9.46 -0.64
CA THR A 113 -3.88 -8.62 -1.54
C THR A 113 -3.86 -9.19 -2.96
N ILE A 114 -3.72 -10.51 -3.10
CA ILE A 114 -3.74 -11.18 -4.42
C ILE A 114 -5.09 -10.95 -5.11
N THR A 115 -6.19 -11.10 -4.38
CA THR A 115 -7.55 -10.83 -4.89
C THR A 115 -7.71 -9.38 -5.33
N LEU A 116 -7.21 -8.43 -4.54
CA LEU A 116 -7.23 -7.01 -4.89
C LEU A 116 -6.44 -6.72 -6.17
N VAL A 117 -5.20 -7.22 -6.28
CA VAL A 117 -4.36 -7.03 -7.48
C VAL A 117 -5.03 -7.63 -8.72
N ARG A 118 -5.66 -8.81 -8.59
CA ARG A 118 -6.43 -9.42 -9.67
C ARG A 118 -7.64 -8.57 -10.07
N SER A 119 -8.40 -8.08 -9.09
CA SER A 119 -9.55 -7.19 -9.33
C SER A 119 -9.14 -5.91 -10.07
N VAL A 120 -8.06 -5.25 -9.65
CA VAL A 120 -7.51 -4.08 -10.34
C VAL A 120 -7.03 -4.44 -11.75
N SER A 121 -6.33 -5.57 -11.91
CA SER A 121 -5.86 -6.06 -13.22
C SER A 121 -7.03 -6.30 -14.19
N ASP A 122 -8.14 -6.83 -13.69
CA ASP A 122 -9.35 -7.09 -14.46
C ASP A 122 -10.08 -5.79 -14.81
N LYS A 123 -10.21 -4.87 -13.85
CA LYS A 123 -10.78 -3.53 -14.06
C LYS A 123 -10.00 -2.69 -15.08
N MET A 124 -8.70 -2.95 -15.23
CA MET A 124 -7.82 -2.27 -16.18
C MET A 124 -7.81 -2.91 -17.58
N LYS A 125 -8.51 -4.04 -17.80
CA LYS A 125 -8.62 -4.64 -19.13
C LYS A 125 -9.28 -3.65 -20.08
N GLY A 126 -8.61 -3.38 -21.21
CA GLY A 126 -9.10 -2.44 -22.21
C GLY A 126 -9.00 -0.97 -21.80
N PHE A 127 -8.07 -0.60 -20.89
CA PHE A 127 -7.74 0.80 -20.56
C PHE A 127 -6.23 1.04 -20.62
N SER A 128 -5.83 2.29 -20.89
CA SER A 128 -4.42 2.68 -20.86
C SER A 128 -3.93 2.78 -19.42
N ARG A 129 -2.94 1.95 -19.03
CA ARG A 129 -2.33 2.01 -17.70
C ARG A 129 -1.67 3.36 -17.46
N LYS A 130 -0.91 3.86 -18.45
CA LYS A 130 -0.17 5.12 -18.34
C LYS A 130 -1.13 6.29 -18.09
N GLU A 131 -2.15 6.43 -18.93
CA GLU A 131 -3.13 7.52 -18.81
C GLU A 131 -3.94 7.40 -17.51
N SER A 132 -4.30 6.17 -17.10
CA SER A 132 -5.03 5.96 -15.84
C SER A 132 -4.18 6.33 -14.63
N VAL A 133 -2.88 5.99 -14.63
CA VAL A 133 -1.95 6.41 -13.58
C VAL A 133 -1.80 7.94 -13.55
N GLU A 134 -1.70 8.59 -14.70
CA GLU A 134 -1.65 10.07 -14.79
C GLU A 134 -2.94 10.71 -14.27
N TYR A 135 -4.09 10.13 -14.59
CA TYR A 135 -5.39 10.57 -14.08
C TYR A 135 -5.47 10.52 -12.55
N TYR A 136 -5.09 9.40 -11.91
CA TYR A 136 -5.12 9.30 -10.45
C TYR A 136 -4.07 10.16 -9.76
N LYS A 137 -2.91 10.39 -10.39
CA LYS A 137 -1.95 11.38 -9.92
C LYS A 137 -2.56 12.79 -9.91
N ALA A 138 -3.31 13.17 -10.93
CA ALA A 138 -3.97 14.48 -10.96
C ALA A 138 -5.04 14.62 -9.85
N ILE A 139 -5.78 13.55 -9.53
CA ILE A 139 -6.72 13.54 -8.39
C ILE A 139 -5.98 13.73 -7.06
N MET A 140 -4.88 13.00 -6.86
CA MET A 140 -4.03 13.08 -5.68
C MET A 140 -3.44 14.49 -5.51
N GLU A 141 -2.92 15.10 -6.58
CA GLU A 141 -2.41 16.48 -6.52
C GLU A 141 -3.52 17.48 -6.21
N LYS A 142 -4.70 17.32 -6.81
CA LYS A 142 -5.87 18.16 -6.51
C LYS A 142 -6.33 18.02 -5.06
N ALA A 143 -6.23 16.83 -4.48
CA ALA A 143 -6.51 16.58 -3.07
C ALA A 143 -5.51 17.35 -2.19
N TRP A 144 -4.22 17.29 -2.49
CA TRP A 144 -3.21 18.07 -1.78
C TRP A 144 -3.42 19.58 -1.90
N THR A 145 -3.71 20.08 -3.10
CA THR A 145 -4.01 21.50 -3.31
C THR A 145 -5.20 21.96 -2.46
N GLN A 146 -6.22 21.12 -2.26
CA GLN A 146 -7.37 21.46 -1.41
C GLN A 146 -7.02 21.50 0.08
N VAL A 147 -6.07 20.67 0.54
CA VAL A 147 -5.61 20.66 1.94
C VAL A 147 -4.62 21.80 2.20
N GLU A 148 -3.77 22.09 1.22
CA GLU A 148 -2.73 23.13 1.29
C GLU A 148 -3.30 24.54 1.05
N ALA A 149 -4.49 24.65 0.48
CA ALA A 149 -5.16 25.92 0.24
C ALA A 149 -5.19 26.79 1.50
N ASP A 150 -4.99 28.09 1.31
CA ASP A 150 -5.00 29.07 2.39
C ASP A 150 -6.39 29.13 3.03
N GLY A 151 -6.48 28.60 4.24
CA GLY A 151 -7.68 28.52 5.04
C GLY A 151 -7.32 28.37 6.52
N THR A 152 -8.31 28.54 7.40
CA THR A 152 -8.12 28.36 8.84
C THR A 152 -7.77 26.89 9.14
N PRO A 153 -7.12 26.59 10.29
CA PRO A 153 -6.72 25.22 10.61
C PRO A 153 -7.89 24.22 10.66
N GLU A 154 -9.10 24.70 10.97
CA GLU A 154 -10.35 23.92 10.94
C GLU A 154 -10.69 23.48 9.50
N VAL A 155 -10.64 24.40 8.54
CA VAL A 155 -10.92 24.11 7.13
C VAL A 155 -9.88 23.15 6.56
N LYS A 156 -8.60 23.35 6.89
CA LYS A 156 -7.52 22.43 6.48
C LYS A 156 -7.76 21.03 7.01
N SER A 157 -8.14 20.91 8.28
CA SER A 157 -8.40 19.61 8.90
C SER A 157 -9.63 18.91 8.31
N GLN A 158 -10.69 19.66 8.00
CA GLN A 158 -11.86 19.12 7.31
C GLN A 158 -11.52 18.64 5.89
N LYS A 159 -10.79 19.45 5.11
CA LYS A 159 -10.36 19.06 3.76
C LYS A 159 -9.42 17.86 3.79
N PHE A 160 -8.60 17.76 4.81
CA PHE A 160 -7.74 16.59 5.04
C PHE A 160 -8.56 15.34 5.36
N ASP A 161 -9.58 15.44 6.20
CA ASP A 161 -10.48 14.31 6.47
C ASP A 161 -11.17 13.84 5.18
N GLU A 162 -11.78 14.77 4.44
CA GLU A 162 -12.46 14.49 3.17
C GLU A 162 -11.53 13.81 2.17
N ASN A 163 -10.30 14.31 2.02
CA ASN A 163 -9.33 13.86 1.03
C ASN A 163 -8.27 12.88 1.55
N LEU A 164 -8.41 12.36 2.78
CA LEU A 164 -7.38 11.55 3.45
C LEU A 164 -6.88 10.40 2.58
N GLU A 165 -7.82 9.63 2.02
CA GLU A 165 -7.48 8.44 1.24
C GLU A 165 -6.65 8.80 -0.02
N TRP A 166 -6.93 9.96 -0.63
CA TRP A 166 -6.21 10.43 -1.81
C TRP A 166 -4.88 11.11 -1.47
N THR A 167 -4.80 11.85 -0.36
CA THR A 167 -3.52 12.43 0.09
C THR A 167 -2.54 11.35 0.51
N MET A 168 -3.02 10.29 1.18
CA MET A 168 -2.21 9.12 1.55
C MET A 168 -1.61 8.38 0.36
N LEU A 169 -2.22 8.46 -0.83
CA LEU A 169 -1.67 7.84 -2.03
C LEU A 169 -0.31 8.43 -2.42
N ASP A 170 -0.02 9.68 -2.05
CA ASP A 170 1.20 10.38 -2.43
C ASP A 170 2.46 9.77 -1.83
N LYS A 171 3.51 9.63 -2.65
CA LYS A 171 4.80 9.08 -2.22
C LYS A 171 5.46 9.97 -1.18
N ASP A 172 5.25 11.28 -1.29
CA ASP A 172 5.81 12.28 -0.39
C ASP A 172 4.83 12.61 0.76
N TYR A 173 3.85 11.74 1.02
CA TYR A 173 2.80 11.95 2.01
C TYR A 173 3.35 12.36 3.38
N ASP A 174 4.37 11.66 3.88
CA ASP A 174 4.95 11.94 5.20
C ASP A 174 5.51 13.37 5.28
N ASP A 175 6.24 13.77 4.25
CA ASP A 175 6.87 15.08 4.13
C ASP A 175 5.84 16.20 3.90
N ARG A 176 4.89 15.99 2.99
CA ARG A 176 3.83 16.98 2.72
C ARG A 176 2.95 17.16 3.96
N THR A 177 2.59 16.09 4.66
CA THR A 177 1.81 16.18 5.91
C THR A 177 2.54 17.04 6.95
N ARG A 178 3.85 16.82 7.14
CA ARG A 178 4.66 17.63 8.08
C ARG A 178 4.78 19.10 7.69
N ARG A 179 4.90 19.39 6.39
CA ARG A 179 5.00 20.78 5.88
C ARG A 179 3.67 21.51 5.93
N THR A 180 2.56 20.81 5.70
CA THR A 180 1.22 21.39 5.66
C THR A 180 0.65 21.63 7.05
N PHE A 181 0.95 20.74 8.01
CA PHE A 181 0.47 20.82 9.39
C PHE A 181 1.56 21.28 10.37
N THR A 182 1.92 22.56 10.28
CA THR A 182 2.84 23.21 11.25
C THR A 182 2.12 23.87 12.41
N GLY A 183 0.82 24.14 12.27
CA GLY A 183 -0.05 24.76 13.27
C GLY A 183 -0.90 23.76 14.06
N PRO A 184 -1.87 24.24 14.87
CA PRO A 184 -2.85 23.39 15.52
C PRO A 184 -3.72 22.65 14.50
N VAL A 185 -3.93 21.35 14.68
CA VAL A 185 -4.75 20.49 13.80
C VAL A 185 -5.97 20.00 14.55
N TYR A 186 -7.14 20.21 13.97
CA TYR A 186 -8.39 19.70 14.53
C TYR A 186 -8.60 18.27 14.03
N VAL A 187 -8.36 17.29 14.89
CA VAL A 187 -8.42 15.91 14.41
C VAL A 187 -9.84 15.49 14.01
N PRO A 188 -9.97 14.66 12.96
CA PRO A 188 -11.27 14.13 12.54
C PRO A 188 -11.95 13.30 13.63
N MET A 189 -13.28 13.14 13.53
CA MET A 189 -14.06 12.35 14.50
C MET A 189 -13.60 10.89 14.62
N TRP A 190 -13.12 10.28 13.53
CA TRP A 190 -12.61 8.91 13.53
C TRP A 190 -11.23 8.78 14.19
N TRP A 191 -10.53 9.88 14.48
CA TRP A 191 -9.18 9.86 15.07
C TRP A 191 -9.14 9.16 16.43
N GLY A 192 -10.20 9.30 17.23
CA GLY A 192 -10.33 8.58 18.52
C GLY A 192 -10.43 7.06 18.36
N GLY A 193 -10.87 6.58 17.20
CA GLY A 193 -10.84 5.16 16.84
C GLY A 193 -9.49 4.69 16.28
N TYR A 194 -8.60 5.59 15.91
CA TYR A 194 -7.24 5.25 15.43
C TYR A 194 -6.18 5.39 16.52
N ASP A 195 -6.30 6.42 17.36
CA ASP A 195 -5.41 6.67 18.48
C ASP A 195 -6.12 6.40 19.82
N PRO A 196 -5.92 5.21 20.44
CA PRO A 196 -6.51 4.92 21.74
C PRO A 196 -6.01 5.88 22.82
N THR A 197 -4.81 6.45 22.69
CA THR A 197 -4.27 7.42 23.67
C THR A 197 -4.97 8.78 23.59
N TYR A 198 -5.53 9.13 22.43
CA TYR A 198 -6.32 10.34 22.24
C TYR A 198 -7.69 10.25 22.95
N SER A 199 -8.34 9.08 22.86
CA SER A 199 -9.60 8.78 23.56
C SER A 199 -9.42 8.59 25.08
N SER A 200 -8.21 8.30 25.55
CA SER A 200 -7.92 7.88 26.94
C SER A 200 -7.49 9.01 27.89
N ARG A 201 -7.59 10.29 27.51
CA ARG A 201 -7.39 11.37 28.49
C ARG A 201 -8.73 11.84 29.04
N PRO A 202 -9.20 11.30 30.20
CA PRO A 202 -10.24 12.00 30.94
C PRO A 202 -9.72 13.40 31.18
N SER A 203 -10.53 14.40 30.85
CA SER A 203 -10.35 15.75 31.33
C SER A 203 -10.39 15.68 32.85
N THR A 204 -9.23 15.54 33.50
CA THR A 204 -9.10 15.83 34.92
C THR A 204 -9.52 17.29 35.07
N PRO A 205 -10.64 17.59 35.74
CA PRO A 205 -10.93 18.96 36.09
C PRO A 205 -9.82 19.36 37.05
N SER A 206 -9.05 20.40 36.72
CA SER A 206 -8.21 21.05 37.71
C SER A 206 -9.14 21.61 38.78
N SER A 207 -9.25 20.88 39.89
CA SER A 207 -10.03 21.31 41.05
C SER A 207 -9.35 22.52 41.67
N SER A 208 -9.76 23.70 41.24
CA SER A 208 -9.52 24.95 41.95
C SER A 208 -10.87 25.59 42.24
N GLY A 209 -11.23 25.61 43.52
CA GLY A 209 -12.23 26.55 44.06
C GLY A 209 -13.66 26.03 44.29
N LYS A 210 -13.92 25.73 45.57
CA LYS A 210 -15.13 26.10 46.36
C LYS A 210 -16.53 25.61 45.91
N SER A 211 -17.06 24.68 46.71
CA SER A 211 -18.38 24.65 47.37
C SER A 211 -19.53 25.44 46.73
N LEU A 212 -20.61 24.74 46.34
CA LEU A 212 -21.90 24.69 47.05
C LEU A 212 -22.94 23.89 46.26
N THR A 213 -23.86 23.33 47.02
CA THR A 213 -25.03 22.50 46.68
C THR A 213 -25.90 22.99 45.52
N SER A 214 -26.35 22.07 44.64
CA SER A 214 -27.76 21.88 44.21
C SER A 214 -27.84 21.20 42.83
N ALA A 215 -28.77 20.25 42.72
CA ALA A 215 -29.34 19.59 41.55
C ALA A 215 -28.60 19.70 40.19
N ARG A 216 -28.08 18.57 39.69
CA ARG A 216 -27.63 18.47 38.28
C ARG A 216 -28.74 17.84 37.43
N PRO A 217 -29.23 18.52 36.37
CA PRO A 217 -29.91 17.84 35.28
C PRO A 217 -28.91 16.95 34.54
N VAL A 218 -29.40 15.83 34.00
CA VAL A 218 -28.66 14.93 33.13
C VAL A 218 -28.25 15.71 31.88
N SER A 219 -27.05 16.29 31.91
CA SER A 219 -26.41 16.84 30.73
C SER A 219 -25.88 15.67 29.89
N VAL A 220 -26.58 15.40 28.80
CA VAL A 220 -26.08 14.68 27.63
C VAL A 220 -24.64 15.13 27.36
N PRO A 221 -23.67 14.22 27.14
CA PRO A 221 -22.34 14.65 26.74
C PRO A 221 -22.46 15.20 25.32
N THR A 222 -22.60 16.52 25.19
CA THR A 222 -22.31 17.23 23.94
C THR A 222 -20.80 17.08 23.74
N SER A 223 -20.39 16.03 23.04
CA SER A 223 -19.00 15.79 22.62
C SER A 223 -18.63 16.77 21.51
N GLY A 224 -18.61 18.06 21.84
CA GLY A 224 -18.20 19.16 20.98
C GLY A 224 -16.90 19.72 21.53
N GLY A 225 -15.78 19.15 21.12
CA GLY A 225 -14.45 19.59 21.52
C GLY A 225 -13.42 18.80 20.75
N SER A 226 -13.34 19.04 19.44
CA SER A 226 -12.19 18.65 18.63
C SER A 226 -10.95 19.27 19.29
N ARG A 227 -10.19 18.46 20.04
CA ARG A 227 -8.96 18.93 20.68
C ARG A 227 -7.97 19.19 19.56
N ALA A 228 -7.49 20.43 19.45
CA ALA A 228 -6.42 20.75 18.54
C ALA A 228 -5.13 20.04 18.99
N LEU A 229 -4.58 19.17 18.15
CA LEU A 229 -3.27 18.57 18.37
C LEU A 229 -2.19 19.45 17.69
N PRO A 230 -0.98 19.54 18.25
CA PRO A 230 0.15 20.06 17.50
C PRO A 230 0.30 19.29 16.18
N GLY A 231 0.39 19.99 15.06
CA GLY A 231 0.46 19.34 13.75
C GLY A 231 1.66 18.40 13.57
N ALA A 232 2.76 18.67 14.28
CA ALA A 232 3.90 17.76 14.36
C ALA A 232 3.56 16.41 15.01
N ASP A 233 2.78 16.42 16.10
CA ASP A 233 2.33 15.19 16.79
C ASP A 233 1.32 14.41 15.95
N PHE A 234 0.43 15.14 15.26
CA PHE A 234 -0.49 14.57 14.29
C PHE A 234 0.27 13.85 13.16
N ALA A 235 1.19 14.55 12.50
CA ALA A 235 2.01 13.98 11.43
C ALA A 235 2.86 12.80 11.94
N ALA A 236 3.45 12.89 13.13
CA ALA A 236 4.22 11.81 13.73
C ALA A 236 3.36 10.57 14.01
N SER A 237 2.14 10.74 14.51
CA SER A 237 1.22 9.61 14.77
C SER A 237 0.85 8.89 13.49
N VAL A 238 0.54 9.63 12.42
CA VAL A 238 0.20 9.03 11.12
C VAL A 238 1.39 8.25 10.55
N VAL A 239 2.57 8.89 10.48
CA VAL A 239 3.78 8.29 9.91
C VAL A 239 4.23 7.08 10.73
N GLY A 240 4.19 7.19 12.06
CA GLY A 240 4.48 6.08 12.97
C GLY A 240 3.49 4.92 12.80
N GLY A 241 2.23 5.20 12.46
CA GLY A 241 1.24 4.19 12.13
C GLY A 241 1.62 3.29 10.96
N VAL A 242 2.07 3.90 9.86
CA VAL A 242 2.51 3.17 8.65
C VAL A 242 3.68 2.25 8.99
N GLN A 243 4.68 2.79 9.69
CA GLN A 243 5.88 2.05 10.07
C GLN A 243 5.59 0.89 11.05
N ASN A 244 4.73 1.13 12.04
CA ASN A 244 4.33 0.11 13.02
C ASN A 244 3.48 -0.99 12.39
N PHE A 245 2.56 -0.65 11.49
CA PHE A 245 1.78 -1.63 10.74
C PHE A 245 2.71 -2.54 9.91
N SER A 246 3.64 -1.92 9.17
CA SER A 246 4.62 -2.59 8.31
C SER A 246 5.47 -3.61 9.08
N SER A 247 6.02 -3.20 10.23
CA SER A 247 6.91 -4.05 11.03
C SER A 247 6.19 -5.14 11.83
N LYS A 248 4.99 -4.87 12.39
CA LYS A 248 4.32 -5.78 13.33
C LYS A 248 3.25 -6.67 12.69
N VAL A 249 2.51 -6.17 11.70
CA VAL A 249 1.44 -6.94 11.04
C VAL A 249 2.00 -7.75 9.89
N VAL A 250 2.79 -7.11 9.03
CA VAL A 250 3.36 -7.76 7.84
C VAL A 250 4.63 -8.52 8.19
N GLY A 251 5.34 -8.13 9.25
CA GLY A 251 6.60 -8.73 9.68
C GLY A 251 7.69 -8.44 8.65
N ASN A 252 8.07 -9.46 7.88
CA ASN A 252 8.95 -9.26 6.73
C ASN A 252 8.15 -8.83 5.49
N VAL A 253 8.06 -7.51 5.29
CA VAL A 253 7.42 -6.89 4.10
C VAL A 253 8.01 -7.40 2.80
N SER A 254 9.32 -7.68 2.77
CA SER A 254 9.99 -8.20 1.57
C SER A 254 9.50 -9.60 1.21
N ASP A 255 9.31 -10.47 2.20
CA ASP A 255 8.81 -11.83 1.97
C ASP A 255 7.33 -11.81 1.61
N PHE A 256 6.54 -11.00 2.31
CA PHE A 256 5.12 -10.79 2.00
C PHE A 256 4.94 -10.33 0.56
N THR A 257 5.67 -9.29 0.17
CA THR A 257 5.64 -8.72 -1.18
C THR A 257 6.12 -9.74 -2.22
N ARG A 258 7.17 -10.52 -1.91
CA ARG A 258 7.67 -11.57 -2.81
C ARG A 258 6.64 -12.67 -3.04
N ARG A 259 5.88 -13.07 -2.01
CA ARG A 259 4.82 -14.09 -2.13
C ARG A 259 3.66 -13.58 -2.98
N VAL A 260 3.22 -12.35 -2.75
CA VAL A 260 2.16 -11.70 -3.55
C VAL A 260 2.60 -11.56 -5.00
N THR A 261 3.76 -10.93 -5.25
CA THR A 261 4.28 -10.74 -6.61
C THR A 261 4.59 -12.07 -7.31
N GLY A 262 5.02 -13.10 -6.59
CA GLY A 262 5.21 -14.43 -7.15
C GLY A 262 3.93 -15.05 -7.75
N VAL A 263 2.76 -14.68 -7.23
CA VAL A 263 1.46 -15.14 -7.74
C VAL A 263 0.88 -14.18 -8.79
N THR A 264 1.00 -12.87 -8.58
CA THR A 264 0.37 -11.86 -9.45
C THR A 264 1.21 -11.50 -10.67
N ASN A 265 2.54 -11.61 -10.57
CA ASN A 265 3.50 -11.31 -11.62
C ASN A 265 4.73 -12.24 -11.52
N PRO A 266 4.57 -13.56 -11.79
CA PRO A 266 5.65 -14.53 -11.65
C PRO A 266 6.84 -14.17 -12.54
N PRO A 267 8.08 -14.45 -12.10
CA PRO A 267 9.25 -14.26 -12.95
C PRO A 267 9.10 -15.05 -14.25
N PRO A 268 9.59 -14.52 -15.40
CA PRO A 268 9.61 -15.30 -16.63
C PRO A 268 10.37 -16.59 -16.35
N LYS A 269 9.80 -17.72 -16.80
CA LYS A 269 10.48 -19.01 -16.70
C LYS A 269 11.88 -18.84 -17.30
N PRO A 270 12.96 -19.28 -16.63
CA PRO A 270 14.25 -19.31 -17.27
C PRO A 270 14.06 -20.12 -18.55
N THR A 271 14.38 -19.52 -19.69
CA THR A 271 14.47 -20.27 -20.94
C THR A 271 15.60 -21.26 -20.72
N SER A 272 15.25 -22.50 -20.37
CA SER A 272 16.16 -23.62 -20.46
C SER A 272 16.40 -23.88 -21.95
N SER A 273 17.23 -23.05 -22.58
CA SER A 273 18.01 -23.55 -23.70
C SER A 273 19.01 -24.52 -23.07
N GLY A 274 18.69 -25.81 -23.16
CA GLY A 274 19.67 -26.86 -22.94
C GLY A 274 20.81 -26.65 -23.93
N ARG A 275 21.83 -25.90 -23.52
CA ARG A 275 23.17 -26.06 -24.07
C ARG A 275 23.75 -27.28 -23.41
N SER A 276 23.70 -28.39 -24.13
CA SER A 276 24.66 -29.48 -24.00
C SER A 276 26.07 -28.90 -24.11
N GLY A 277 26.62 -28.50 -22.97
CA GLY A 277 28.03 -28.18 -22.82
C GLY A 277 28.85 -29.47 -22.87
N GLY A 278 28.96 -30.06 -24.06
CA GLY A 278 29.96 -31.08 -24.36
C GLY A 278 31.33 -30.42 -24.43
N SER A 279 31.99 -30.29 -23.28
CA SER A 279 33.41 -29.94 -23.20
C SER A 279 34.24 -31.20 -23.39
N SER A 280 34.37 -31.64 -24.65
CA SER A 280 35.46 -32.52 -25.06
C SER A 280 36.67 -31.66 -25.42
N SER A 281 37.66 -31.59 -24.51
CA SER A 281 39.01 -31.12 -24.83
C SER A 281 39.95 -32.33 -24.84
N GLY A 282 39.76 -33.22 -25.81
CA GLY A 282 40.77 -34.19 -26.22
C GLY A 282 41.63 -33.57 -27.31
N GLY A 283 42.78 -33.00 -26.95
CA GLY A 283 43.74 -32.50 -27.92
C GLY A 283 44.56 -33.63 -28.49
N HIS A 284 44.25 -34.11 -29.70
CA HIS A 284 45.18 -34.85 -30.54
C HIS A 284 45.00 -34.41 -32.00
N SER A 285 46.13 -33.99 -32.55
CA SER A 285 46.44 -33.65 -33.94
C SER A 285 45.75 -34.51 -34.99
N CYS A 286 45.30 -33.89 -36.08
CA CYS A 286 45.65 -34.31 -37.44
C CYS A 286 45.33 -33.21 -38.45
N ALA A 287 46.35 -32.86 -39.24
CA ALA A 287 46.30 -31.96 -40.35
C ALA A 287 45.57 -32.57 -41.56
N CYS A 288 45.00 -31.70 -42.41
CA CYS A 288 44.98 -31.74 -43.89
C CYS A 288 43.87 -30.77 -44.34
N ALA A 289 44.19 -29.56 -44.80
CA ALA A 289 44.73 -29.23 -46.13
C ALA A 289 43.64 -29.28 -47.23
N CYS A 290 43.47 -28.11 -47.88
CA CYS A 290 42.86 -27.88 -49.20
C CYS A 290 41.37 -28.21 -49.36
N ALA A 291 40.59 -27.56 -50.21
CA ALA A 291 40.71 -26.35 -51.04
C ALA A 291 39.30 -26.16 -51.65
N CYS A 292 38.98 -24.91 -52.01
CA CYS A 292 38.09 -24.53 -53.11
C CYS A 292 36.63 -25.06 -53.19
N ALA A 293 35.75 -24.07 -53.42
CA ALA A 293 34.65 -24.11 -54.38
C ALA A 293 33.48 -25.08 -54.16
N GLY A 294 32.34 -24.48 -53.77
CA GLY A 294 31.08 -24.66 -54.48
C GLY A 294 30.25 -25.92 -54.22
N CYS A 295 28.96 -25.74 -54.48
CA CYS A 295 27.91 -26.73 -54.61
C CYS A 295 27.30 -27.34 -53.34
N ALA A 296 26.00 -27.09 -53.24
CA ALA A 296 25.03 -27.82 -52.46
C ALA A 296 25.17 -29.33 -52.67
N CYS A 297 24.96 -30.09 -51.60
CA CYS A 297 24.31 -31.38 -51.72
C CYS A 297 23.43 -31.64 -50.49
N ALA A 298 22.28 -32.18 -50.82
CA ALA A 298 21.24 -32.69 -49.95
C ALA A 298 21.66 -34.03 -49.31
N CYS A 299 20.67 -34.65 -48.64
CA CYS A 299 20.68 -35.96 -47.97
C CYS A 299 21.25 -35.95 -46.55
N ALA A 300 20.70 -36.69 -45.61
CA ALA A 300 19.49 -37.50 -45.52
C ALA A 300 19.30 -37.84 -44.03
N GLY A 301 18.16 -38.46 -43.70
CA GLY A 301 17.72 -38.71 -42.34
C GLY A 301 18.62 -39.61 -41.47
N GLY A 302 18.22 -39.75 -40.21
CA GLY A 302 18.76 -40.78 -39.34
C GLY A 302 18.50 -40.45 -37.88
N GLY A 303 17.47 -41.06 -37.30
CA GLY A 303 17.10 -40.86 -35.91
C GLY A 303 18.16 -41.30 -34.91
N ARG A 304 18.11 -40.69 -33.73
CA ARG A 304 17.67 -41.27 -32.45
C ARG A 304 17.47 -40.12 -31.47
#